data_AF-A0A3D3FV06-F1
#
_entry.id   AF-A0A3D3FV06-F1
#
_cell.length_a   1.000
_cell.length_b   1.000
_cell.length_c   1.000
_cell.angle_alpha   90.00
_cell.angle_beta   90.00
_cell.angle_gamma   90.00
#
_symmetry.space_group_name_H-M   'P 1'
#
loop_
_entity.id
_entity.type
_entity.pdbx_description
1 polymer ?
#
loop_
_entity_poly.entity_id
_entity_poly.type
_entity_poly.pdbx_seq_one_letter_code
_entity_poly.pdbx_strand_id
1 'polypeptide(L)'
;PACAAAYPGTCLVEGTWFSEGRGTTRPFEIAGAPWIDGERLREALSALRLPGAVFSSIFFSPTISKHKGETCEGVLLNITDEAAFNALETGIALVRTIKELWPSEFRFREAWEDPKAFFFDQLAGGPILRERISALAPLADCIAAANEGHEAFLHLRANYLIYA
;
A
#
# COMPACT_ATOMS: atom_id res chain seq x y z
N PRO A 1 5.29 4.08 16.73
CA PRO A 1 6.25 4.52 15.68
C PRO A 1 5.57 4.54 14.31
N ALA A 2 5.80 5.55 13.46
CA ALA A 2 5.07 5.75 12.21
C ALA A 2 5.13 4.54 11.26
N CYS A 3 6.32 4.01 10.98
CA CYS A 3 6.52 2.78 10.21
C CYS A 3 5.68 1.59 10.71
N ALA A 4 5.59 1.35 12.02
CA ALA A 4 4.78 0.26 12.58
C ALA A 4 3.27 0.49 12.38
N ALA A 5 2.81 1.74 12.42
CA ALA A 5 1.42 2.09 12.16
C ALA A 5 1.06 2.00 10.67
N ALA A 6 1.97 2.40 9.77
CA ALA A 6 1.76 2.37 8.32
C ALA A 6 1.86 0.95 7.72
N TYR A 7 2.77 0.12 8.26
CA TYR A 7 3.15 -1.18 7.72
C TYR A 7 1.98 -2.09 7.33
N PRO A 8 0.91 -2.27 8.14
CA PRO A 8 -0.21 -3.16 7.81
C PRO A 8 -0.90 -2.84 6.48
N GLY A 9 -0.80 -1.61 5.99
CA GLY A 9 -1.29 -1.23 4.67
C GLY A 9 -0.18 -1.06 3.64
N THR A 10 0.89 -0.34 3.98
CA THR A 10 1.94 -0.01 3.01
C THR A 10 2.81 -1.20 2.63
N CYS A 11 2.80 -2.30 3.40
CA CYS A 11 3.44 -3.55 2.99
C CYS A 11 2.85 -4.13 1.70
N LEU A 12 1.61 -3.78 1.32
CA LEU A 12 1.01 -4.19 0.04
C LEU A 12 1.84 -3.73 -1.17
N VAL A 13 2.60 -2.63 -1.04
CA VAL A 13 3.52 -2.13 -2.08
C VAL A 13 4.64 -3.15 -2.35
N GLU A 14 5.02 -3.97 -1.37
CA GLU A 14 6.00 -5.06 -1.56
C GLU A 14 5.54 -6.07 -2.61
N GLY A 15 4.23 -6.29 -2.73
CA GLY A 15 3.58 -7.12 -3.75
C GLY A 15 3.59 -6.53 -5.16
N THR A 16 4.21 -5.36 -5.36
CA THR A 16 4.29 -4.65 -6.64
C THR A 16 5.74 -4.29 -6.98
N TRP A 17 5.98 -3.89 -8.24
CA TRP A 17 7.27 -3.40 -8.69
C TRP A 17 7.61 -1.95 -8.28
N PHE A 18 6.74 -1.28 -7.51
CA PHE A 18 7.03 0.03 -6.90
C PHE A 18 7.86 -0.14 -5.64
N SER A 19 8.86 0.72 -5.39
CA SER A 19 9.64 0.70 -4.16
C SER A 19 8.82 1.17 -2.97
N GLU A 20 8.82 0.40 -1.88
CA GLU A 20 8.26 0.75 -0.56
C GLU A 20 9.23 1.54 0.33
N GLY A 21 10.32 2.07 -0.26
CA GLY A 21 11.32 2.85 0.47
C GLY A 21 12.36 2.03 1.25
N ARG A 22 12.42 0.70 1.08
CA ARG A 22 13.56 -0.09 1.58
C ARG A 22 14.87 0.46 0.99
N GLY A 23 15.90 0.52 1.82
CA GLY A 23 17.16 1.17 1.46
C GLY A 23 17.17 2.70 1.61
N THR A 24 16.14 3.27 2.25
CA THR A 24 16.11 4.65 2.75
C THR A 24 16.00 4.64 4.28
N THR A 25 15.96 5.82 4.91
CA THR A 25 15.71 5.97 6.36
C THR A 25 14.23 5.88 6.75
N ARG A 26 13.32 5.71 5.78
CA ARG A 26 11.86 5.66 6.00
C ARG A 26 11.18 4.52 5.22
N PRO A 27 11.56 3.25 5.47
CA PRO A 27 10.89 2.12 4.82
C PRO A 27 9.43 2.04 5.25
N PHE A 28 8.56 1.64 4.31
CA PHE A 28 7.11 1.50 4.48
C PHE A 28 6.34 2.81 4.72
N GLU A 29 7.03 3.94 4.72
CA GLU A 29 6.41 5.26 4.70
C GLU A 29 6.50 5.86 3.29
N ILE A 30 7.24 5.24 2.37
CA ILE A 30 7.49 5.74 1.01
C ILE A 30 6.91 4.76 -0.02
N ALA A 31 6.39 5.29 -1.13
CA ALA A 31 6.09 4.52 -2.33
C ALA A 31 6.50 5.28 -3.59
N GLY A 32 7.22 4.63 -4.52
CA GLY A 32 7.63 5.29 -5.76
C GLY A 32 8.38 4.41 -6.77
N ALA A 33 8.74 4.99 -7.91
CA ALA A 33 9.50 4.33 -8.97
C ALA A 33 10.27 5.36 -9.84
N PRO A 34 11.26 4.95 -10.64
CA PRO A 34 12.07 5.85 -11.47
C PRO A 34 11.33 6.56 -12.60
N TRP A 35 10.18 6.03 -13.03
CA TRP A 35 9.47 6.47 -14.24
C TRP A 35 8.13 7.16 -13.94
N ILE A 36 7.88 7.51 -12.67
CA ILE A 36 6.63 8.17 -12.27
C ILE A 36 6.83 9.65 -11.98
N ASP A 37 5.72 10.38 -11.97
CA ASP A 37 5.62 11.74 -11.47
C ASP A 37 5.11 11.69 -10.03
N GLY A 38 5.97 12.04 -9.08
CA GLY A 38 5.64 11.99 -7.65
C GLY A 38 4.56 12.99 -7.24
N GLU A 39 4.52 14.14 -7.90
CA GLU A 39 3.53 15.18 -7.63
C GLU A 39 2.15 14.77 -8.13
N ARG A 40 2.08 14.15 -9.32
CA ARG A 40 0.84 13.56 -9.85
C ARG A 40 0.29 12.48 -8.92
N LEU A 41 1.14 11.63 -8.34
CA LEU A 41 0.71 10.65 -7.34
C LEU A 41 0.19 11.33 -6.07
N ARG A 42 0.92 12.34 -5.57
CA ARG A 42 0.55 13.11 -4.37
C ARG A 42 -0.82 13.77 -4.54
N GLU A 43 -1.07 14.42 -5.67
CA GLU A 43 -2.34 15.08 -5.98
C GLU A 43 -3.51 14.10 -6.00
N ALA A 44 -3.35 12.97 -6.71
CA ALA A 44 -4.37 11.94 -6.80
C ALA A 44 -4.72 11.36 -5.41
N LEU A 45 -3.72 11.08 -4.57
CA LEU A 45 -3.95 10.58 -3.21
C LEU A 45 -4.55 11.64 -2.29
N SER A 46 -4.15 12.90 -2.43
CA SER A 46 -4.70 14.02 -1.65
C SER A 46 -6.19 14.23 -1.95
N ALA A 47 -6.61 13.99 -3.20
CA ALA A 47 -8.01 14.10 -3.61
C ALA A 47 -8.92 13.07 -2.92
N LEU A 48 -8.37 11.93 -2.45
CA LEU A 48 -9.12 10.90 -1.73
C LEU A 48 -9.48 11.29 -0.30
N ARG A 49 -8.81 12.31 0.28
CA ARG A 49 -9.06 12.82 1.64
C ARG A 49 -9.06 11.71 2.71
N LEU A 50 -8.06 10.83 2.65
CA LEU A 50 -7.92 9.72 3.58
C LEU A 50 -7.73 10.24 5.03
N PRO A 51 -8.56 9.82 6.00
CA PRO A 51 -8.46 10.30 7.37
C PRO A 51 -7.09 10.01 7.99
N GLY A 52 -6.53 11.01 8.67
CA GLY A 52 -5.25 10.90 9.37
C GLY A 52 -4.01 10.74 8.46
N ALA A 53 -4.14 10.78 7.13
CA ALA A 53 -3.05 10.57 6.19
C ALA A 53 -2.81 11.78 5.28
N VAL A 54 -1.56 12.25 5.21
CA VAL A 54 -1.12 13.29 4.26
C VAL A 54 0.08 12.76 3.47
N PHE A 55 0.06 13.00 2.16
CA PHE A 55 1.16 12.61 1.26
C PHE A 55 1.97 13.82 0.84
N SER A 56 3.29 13.69 0.85
CA SER A 56 4.23 14.64 0.28
C SER A 56 4.95 14.02 -0.90
N SER A 57 5.09 14.75 -2.02
CA SER A 57 5.92 14.31 -3.13
C SER A 57 7.40 14.35 -2.72
N ILE A 58 8.16 13.33 -3.12
CA ILE A 58 9.59 13.20 -2.78
C ILE A 58 10.39 12.60 -3.93
N PHE A 59 11.69 12.91 -3.92
CA PHE A 59 12.72 12.16 -4.65
C PHE A 59 13.51 11.31 -3.66
N PHE A 60 13.85 10.08 -4.03
CA PHE A 60 14.65 9.19 -3.20
C PHE A 60 15.45 8.19 -4.04
N SER A 61 16.56 7.69 -3.48
CA SER A 61 17.36 6.64 -4.12
C SER A 61 17.59 5.48 -3.16
N PRO A 62 16.92 4.34 -3.36
CA PRO A 62 17.13 3.14 -2.55
C PRO A 62 18.57 2.64 -2.59
N THR A 63 19.12 2.28 -1.43
CA THR A 63 20.44 1.63 -1.33
C THR A 63 20.39 0.11 -1.48
N ILE A 64 19.20 -0.50 -1.36
CA ILE A 64 18.93 -1.94 -1.50
C ILE A 64 17.54 -2.17 -2.09
N SER A 65 17.19 -3.43 -2.39
CA SER A 65 15.86 -3.84 -2.90
C SER A 65 15.54 -3.24 -4.28
N LYS A 66 14.27 -2.93 -4.54
CA LYS A 66 13.75 -2.37 -5.79
C LYS A 66 14.38 -1.01 -6.10
N HIS A 67 14.75 -0.82 -7.37
CA HIS A 67 15.31 0.43 -7.93
C HIS A 67 16.59 0.89 -7.23
N LYS A 68 17.41 -0.06 -6.77
CA LYS A 68 18.67 0.21 -6.09
C LYS A 68 19.58 1.09 -6.96
N GLY A 69 19.98 2.23 -6.42
CA GLY A 69 20.89 3.19 -7.07
C GLY A 69 20.23 4.09 -8.12
N GLU A 70 18.92 3.94 -8.37
CA GLU A 70 18.16 4.79 -9.28
C GLU A 70 17.49 5.94 -8.52
N THR A 71 17.30 7.08 -9.19
CA THR A 71 16.48 8.17 -8.64
C THR A 71 15.02 7.82 -8.88
N CYS A 72 14.26 7.66 -7.81
CA CYS A 72 12.82 7.45 -7.82
C CYS A 72 12.11 8.74 -7.44
N GLU A 73 11.00 9.00 -8.10
CA GLU A 73 9.96 9.90 -7.60
C GLU A 73 8.88 9.10 -6.90
N GLY A 74 8.13 9.74 -6.01
CA GLY A 74 7.02 9.10 -5.33
C GLY A 74 6.45 9.94 -4.20
N VAL A 75 5.85 9.26 -3.24
CA VAL A 75 5.21 9.90 -2.09
C VAL A 75 5.76 9.37 -0.77
N LEU A 76 5.82 10.27 0.20
CA LEU A 76 6.01 9.97 1.62
C LEU A 76 4.66 10.15 2.34
N LEU A 77 4.22 9.11 3.03
CA LEU A 77 3.08 9.11 3.93
C LEU A 77 3.47 9.72 5.27
N ASN A 78 2.74 10.76 5.68
CA ASN A 78 2.79 11.34 7.01
C ASN A 78 1.46 11.05 7.72
N ILE A 79 1.52 10.36 8.86
CA ILE A 79 0.37 10.13 9.72
C ILE A 79 0.19 11.38 10.58
N THR A 80 -0.95 12.05 10.44
CA THR A 80 -1.27 13.34 11.10
C THR A 80 -2.26 13.19 12.25
N ASP A 81 -3.07 12.12 12.23
CA ASP A 81 -3.99 11.75 13.30
C ASP A 81 -4.03 10.22 13.38
N GLU A 82 -3.38 9.67 14.42
CA GLU A 82 -3.30 8.21 14.62
C GLU A 82 -4.67 7.58 14.93
N ALA A 83 -5.60 8.32 15.54
CA ALA A 83 -6.92 7.79 15.90
C ALA A 83 -7.83 7.67 14.67
N ALA A 84 -7.66 8.57 13.70
CA ALA A 84 -8.40 8.55 12.44
C ALA A 84 -7.74 7.67 11.35
N PHE A 85 -6.44 7.40 11.47
CA PHE A 85 -5.67 6.71 10.43
C PHE A 85 -6.05 5.24 10.28
N ASN A 86 -6.50 4.85 9.08
CA ASN A 86 -6.68 3.45 8.71
C ASN A 86 -5.56 3.02 7.75
N ALA A 87 -4.64 2.20 8.26
CA ALA A 87 -3.49 1.72 7.51
C ALA A 87 -3.90 0.93 6.26
N LEU A 88 -4.80 -0.06 6.41
CA LEU A 88 -5.20 -0.95 5.32
C LEU A 88 -5.89 -0.19 4.19
N GLU A 89 -6.85 0.67 4.52
CA GLU A 89 -7.52 1.52 3.53
C GLU A 89 -6.53 2.43 2.81
N THR A 90 -5.59 3.02 3.53
CA THR A 90 -4.53 3.87 2.96
C THR A 90 -3.64 3.08 2.01
N GLY A 91 -3.23 1.86 2.38
CA GLY A 91 -2.43 0.97 1.53
C GLY A 91 -3.15 0.55 0.25
N ILE A 92 -4.43 0.20 0.36
CA ILE A 92 -5.28 -0.17 -0.79
C ILE A 92 -5.44 1.03 -1.72
N ALA A 93 -5.76 2.20 -1.16
CA ALA A 93 -5.88 3.44 -1.91
C ALA A 93 -4.59 3.79 -2.65
N LEU A 94 -3.44 3.63 -1.99
CA LEU A 94 -2.11 3.84 -2.59
C LEU A 94 -1.88 2.92 -3.79
N VAL A 95 -2.01 1.60 -3.62
CA VAL A 95 -1.74 0.64 -4.71
C VAL A 95 -2.73 0.81 -5.87
N ARG A 96 -4.03 1.01 -5.58
CA ARG A 96 -5.06 1.26 -6.60
C ARG A 96 -4.76 2.54 -7.39
N THR A 97 -4.41 3.63 -6.70
CA THR A 97 -4.12 4.92 -7.35
C THR A 97 -2.89 4.80 -8.25
N ILE A 98 -1.85 4.10 -7.81
CA ILE A 98 -0.68 3.82 -8.66
C ILE A 98 -1.10 3.01 -9.90
N LYS A 99 -1.93 1.97 -9.74
CA LYS A 99 -2.45 1.17 -10.87
C LYS A 99 -3.28 2.02 -11.85
N GLU A 100 -4.03 2.98 -11.35
CA GLU A 100 -4.86 3.90 -12.15
C GLU A 100 -4.01 4.91 -12.94
N LEU A 101 -2.95 5.46 -12.34
CA LEU A 101 -2.10 6.47 -12.98
C LEU A 101 -1.10 5.89 -13.98
N TRP A 102 -0.63 4.66 -13.75
CA TRP A 102 0.36 3.95 -14.58
C TRP A 102 -0.11 2.54 -14.96
N PRO A 103 -1.22 2.39 -15.70
CA PRO A 103 -1.81 1.09 -15.96
C PRO A 103 -0.91 0.19 -16.82
N SER A 104 -0.10 0.77 -17.72
CA SER A 104 0.85 0.08 -18.60
C SER A 104 2.10 -0.40 -17.88
N GLU A 105 2.62 0.38 -16.93
CA GLU A 105 3.85 0.09 -16.18
C GLU A 105 3.59 -0.70 -14.90
N PHE A 106 2.39 -0.59 -14.33
CA PHE A 106 2.05 -1.29 -13.09
C PHE A 106 2.11 -2.80 -13.26
N ARG A 107 2.87 -3.46 -12.37
CA ARG A 107 3.00 -4.92 -12.31
C ARG A 107 2.98 -5.40 -10.86
N PHE A 108 2.16 -6.42 -10.60
CA PHE A 108 2.29 -7.22 -9.39
C PHE A 108 3.55 -8.08 -9.51
N ARG A 109 4.22 -8.31 -8.37
CA ARG A 109 5.39 -9.17 -8.29
C ARG A 109 4.98 -10.63 -8.15
N GLU A 110 5.80 -11.48 -8.76
CA GLU A 110 5.77 -12.92 -8.58
C GLU A 110 6.05 -13.29 -7.12
N ALA A 111 5.42 -14.36 -6.64
CA ALA A 111 5.73 -14.91 -5.33
C ALA A 111 7.12 -15.57 -5.32
N TRP A 112 7.74 -15.64 -4.14
CA TRP A 112 9.09 -16.17 -3.98
C TRP A 112 9.20 -17.66 -4.32
N GLU A 113 8.18 -18.43 -3.96
CA GLU A 113 8.18 -19.89 -4.10
C GLU A 113 7.56 -20.38 -5.41
N ASP A 114 6.60 -19.63 -5.96
CA ASP A 114 5.93 -19.95 -7.22
C ASP A 114 5.85 -18.72 -8.13
N PRO A 115 6.59 -18.71 -9.27
CA PRO A 115 6.58 -17.58 -10.20
C PRO A 115 5.23 -17.40 -10.93
N LYS A 116 4.30 -18.36 -10.82
CA LYS A 116 2.93 -18.21 -11.35
C LYS A 116 1.97 -17.58 -10.35
N ALA A 117 2.34 -17.52 -9.08
CA ALA A 117 1.57 -16.87 -8.04
C ALA A 117 2.03 -15.42 -7.84
N PHE A 118 1.18 -14.60 -7.23
CA PHE A 118 1.50 -13.20 -6.94
C PHE A 118 1.84 -13.03 -5.47
N PHE A 119 2.95 -12.35 -5.18
CA PHE A 119 3.34 -12.03 -3.79
C PHE A 119 2.27 -11.17 -3.11
N PHE A 120 1.58 -10.32 -3.88
CA PHE A 120 0.45 -9.53 -3.39
C PHE A 120 -0.65 -10.38 -2.79
N ASP A 121 -0.98 -11.53 -3.40
CA ASP A 121 -2.06 -12.41 -2.91
C ASP A 121 -1.67 -13.05 -1.57
N GLN A 122 -0.38 -13.31 -1.35
CA GLN A 122 0.13 -13.83 -0.07
C GLN A 122 0.05 -12.78 1.05
N LEU A 123 0.27 -11.50 0.72
CA LEU A 123 0.10 -10.39 1.66
C LEU A 123 -1.38 -10.11 1.96
N ALA A 124 -2.22 -10.14 0.92
CA ALA A 124 -3.65 -9.82 1.03
C ALA A 124 -4.52 -10.99 1.54
N GLY A 125 -3.96 -12.19 1.70
CA GLY A 125 -4.70 -13.38 2.12
C GLY A 125 -5.57 -14.02 1.03
N GLY A 126 -5.31 -13.71 -0.24
CA GLY A 126 -6.01 -14.27 -1.39
C GLY A 126 -6.03 -13.34 -2.62
N PRO A 127 -6.59 -13.81 -3.74
CA PRO A 127 -6.54 -13.10 -5.02
C PRO A 127 -7.57 -11.98 -5.17
N ILE A 128 -8.63 -11.97 -4.35
CA ILE A 128 -9.81 -11.10 -4.53
C ILE A 128 -9.42 -9.62 -4.59
N LEU A 129 -8.58 -9.16 -3.67
CA LEU A 129 -8.16 -7.76 -3.63
C LEU A 129 -7.32 -7.38 -4.86
N ARG A 130 -6.36 -8.23 -5.25
CA ARG A 130 -5.54 -8.04 -6.46
C ARG A 130 -6.41 -7.93 -7.70
N GLU A 131 -7.40 -8.82 -7.84
CA GLU A 131 -8.29 -8.85 -8.99
C GLU A 131 -9.16 -7.61 -9.08
N ARG A 132 -9.70 -7.14 -7.95
CA ARG A 132 -10.46 -5.87 -7.90
C ARG A 132 -9.60 -4.66 -8.26
N ILE A 133 -8.37 -4.58 -7.73
CA ILE A 133 -7.41 -3.54 -8.10
C ILE A 133 -7.05 -3.62 -9.59
N SER A 134 -6.82 -4.84 -10.11
CA SER A 134 -6.50 -5.07 -11.52
C SER A 134 -7.60 -4.59 -12.45
N ALA A 135 -8.86 -4.79 -12.06
CA ALA A 135 -10.04 -4.34 -12.78
C ALA A 135 -10.38 -2.85 -12.57
N LEU A 136 -9.56 -2.12 -11.80
CA LEU A 136 -9.83 -0.73 -11.39
C LEU A 136 -11.23 -0.54 -10.77
N ALA A 137 -11.67 -1.55 -9.99
CA ALA A 137 -12.92 -1.46 -9.24
C ALA A 137 -12.96 -0.19 -8.37
N PRO A 138 -14.15 0.32 -8.02
CA PRO A 138 -14.30 1.42 -7.08
C PRO A 138 -13.49 1.17 -5.80
N LEU A 139 -12.83 2.21 -5.27
CA LEU A 139 -12.01 2.08 -4.06
C LEU A 139 -12.79 1.46 -2.88
N ALA A 140 -14.06 1.86 -2.72
CA ALA A 140 -14.96 1.32 -1.72
C ALA A 140 -15.13 -0.21 -1.84
N ASP A 141 -15.19 -0.75 -3.07
CA ASP A 141 -15.34 -2.19 -3.30
C ASP A 141 -14.05 -2.95 -2.97
N CYS A 142 -12.89 -2.35 -3.24
CA CYS A 142 -11.60 -2.91 -2.83
C CYS A 142 -11.48 -2.96 -1.30
N ILE A 143 -11.87 -1.88 -0.62
CA ILE A 143 -11.88 -1.79 0.85
C ILE A 143 -12.87 -2.79 1.45
N ALA A 144 -14.07 -2.90 0.89
CA ALA A 144 -15.08 -3.84 1.36
C ALA A 144 -14.60 -5.29 1.25
N ALA A 145 -13.94 -5.64 0.14
CA ALA A 145 -13.37 -6.97 -0.05
C ALA A 145 -12.25 -7.28 0.96
N ALA A 146 -11.40 -6.30 1.27
CA ALA A 146 -10.34 -6.49 2.25
C ALA A 146 -10.86 -6.61 3.70
N ASN A 147 -12.07 -6.12 3.97
CA ASN A 147 -12.73 -6.21 5.28
C ASN A 147 -13.69 -7.41 5.38
N GLU A 148 -13.74 -8.29 4.38
CA GLU A 148 -14.57 -9.49 4.44
C GLU A 148 -14.16 -10.36 5.66
N GLY A 149 -15.16 -10.73 6.47
CA GLY A 149 -14.94 -11.50 7.70
C GLY A 149 -14.47 -10.68 8.91
N HIS A 150 -14.29 -9.35 8.79
CA HIS A 150 -13.86 -8.50 9.91
C HIS A 150 -14.79 -8.63 11.12
N GLU A 151 -16.10 -8.44 10.95
CA GLU A 151 -17.09 -8.55 12.03
C GLU A 151 -17.16 -9.95 12.64
N ALA A 152 -17.04 -10.99 11.82
CA ALA A 152 -17.00 -12.36 12.31
C ALA A 152 -15.76 -12.60 13.18
N PHE A 153 -14.61 -12.05 12.78
CA PHE A 153 -13.38 -12.11 13.56
C PHE A 153 -13.47 -11.29 14.86
N LEU A 154 -14.10 -10.11 14.84
CA LEU A 154 -14.36 -9.31 16.04
C LEU A 154 -15.21 -10.08 17.06
N HIS A 155 -16.25 -10.78 16.62
CA HIS A 155 -17.03 -11.65 17.49
C HIS A 155 -16.24 -12.84 18.01
N LEU A 156 -15.45 -13.49 17.16
CA LEU A 156 -14.64 -14.64 17.56
C LEU A 156 -13.58 -14.27 18.60
N ARG A 157 -12.84 -13.17 18.35
CA ARG A 157 -11.73 -12.75 19.22
C ARG A 157 -12.19 -12.35 20.62
N ALA A 158 -13.44 -11.92 20.79
CA ALA A 158 -14.00 -11.51 22.08
C ALA A 158 -13.91 -12.63 23.14
N ASN A 159 -13.92 -13.90 22.72
CA ASN A 159 -13.76 -15.04 23.62
C ASN A 159 -12.34 -15.19 24.20
N TYR A 160 -11.37 -14.45 23.69
CA TYR A 160 -9.94 -14.64 23.97
C TYR A 160 -9.24 -13.34 24.41
N LEU A 161 -9.97 -12.23 24.58
CA LEU A 161 -9.38 -10.96 25.01
C LEU A 161 -8.97 -11.00 26.49
N ILE A 162 -7.71 -10.62 26.76
CA ILE A 162 -7.14 -10.49 28.12
C ILE A 162 -7.15 -9.02 28.57
N TYR A 163 -7.27 -8.09 27.62
CA TYR A 163 -7.33 -6.65 27.86
C TYR A 163 -8.56 -6.09 27.14
N ALA A 164 -9.21 -5.11 27.76
CA ALA A 164 -10.41 -4.44 27.25
C ALA A 164 -10.07 -3.43 26.14
#